data_AF-A0A5B7EIF8-F1
#
_entry.id   AF-A0A5B7EIF8-F1
#
_cell.length_a   1.000
_cell.length_b   1.000
_cell.length_c   1.000
_cell.angle_alpha   90.00
_cell.angle_beta   90.00
_cell.angle_gamma   90.00
#
_symmetry.space_group_name_H-M   'P 1'
#
loop_
_entity.id
_entity.type
_entity.pdbx_description
1 polymer ?
#
loop_
_entity_poly.entity_id
_entity_poly.type
_entity_poly.pdbx_seq_one_letter_code
_entity_poly.pdbx_strand_id
1 'polypeptide(L)' 'MVTSVGELAGQSDELHLMLTKYVEARPDTKLILVGFSMGGNIVCKYLGEPNRTRPGNIMGAISICQGYDAVKKVQTEVL' A
#
# COMPACT_ATOMS: atom_id res chain seq x y z
N MET A 1 -6.65 12.77 3.44
CA MET A 1 -5.96 12.44 4.71
C MET A 1 -4.69 11.67 4.38
N VAL A 2 -3.57 11.96 5.03
CA VAL A 2 -2.35 11.14 4.90
C VAL A 2 -2.44 10.04 5.96
N THR A 3 -2.45 8.78 5.53
CA THR A 3 -2.39 7.64 6.44
C THR A 3 -0.97 7.09 6.39
N SER A 4 -0.22 7.30 7.47
CA SER A 4 1.11 6.69 7.64
C SER A 4 0.94 5.24 8.05
N VAL A 5 1.56 4.33 7.29
CA VAL A 5 1.67 2.93 7.66
C VAL A 5 2.96 2.77 8.47
N GLY A 6 2.86 2.92 9.79
CA GLY A 6 3.88 2.40 10.73
C GLY A 6 3.71 0.90 10.87
N GLU A 7 4.80 0.16 11.17
CA GLU A 7 4.91 -1.31 11.21
C GLU A 7 3.62 -2.04 11.62
N LEU A 8 2.69 -2.21 10.67
CA LEU A 8 1.72 -3.29 10.67
C LEU A 8 2.56 -4.57 10.62
N ALA A 9 2.13 -5.63 11.28
CA ALA A 9 2.94 -6.82 11.55
C ALA A 9 3.21 -7.68 10.29
N GLY A 10 3.81 -7.07 9.27
CA GLY A 10 4.28 -7.66 8.02
C GLY A 10 3.21 -7.97 6.98
N GLN A 11 1.91 -7.75 7.24
CA GLN A 11 0.84 -8.35 6.43
C GLN A 11 -0.05 -7.32 5.73
N SER A 12 -0.07 -7.40 4.40
CA SER A 12 -0.94 -6.62 3.50
C SER A 12 -2.43 -6.81 3.80
N ASP A 13 -2.82 -7.89 4.45
CA ASP A 13 -4.20 -8.15 4.89
C ASP A 13 -4.66 -7.26 6.04
N GLU A 14 -3.79 -7.00 7.01
CA GLU A 14 -4.12 -6.07 8.10
C GLU A 14 -4.28 -4.65 7.58
N LEU A 15 -3.41 -4.25 6.64
CA LEU A 15 -3.54 -2.99 5.91
C LEU A 15 -4.87 -2.94 5.13
N HIS A 16 -5.23 -4.04 4.46
CA HIS A 16 -6.50 -4.13 3.74
C HIS A 16 -7.70 -3.87 4.65
N LEU A 17 -7.76 -4.58 5.78
CA LEU A 17 -8.86 -4.48 6.73
C LEU A 17 -9.00 -3.05 7.27
N MET A 18 -7.88 -2.44 7.66
CA MET A 18 -7.85 -1.07 8.17
C MET A 18 -8.38 -0.07 7.14
N LEU A 19 -7.90 -0.15 5.90
CA LEU A 19 -8.31 0.75 4.82
C LEU A 19 -9.79 0.58 4.47
N THR A 20 -10.27 -0.66 4.37
CA THR A 20 -11.68 -0.95 4.08
C THR A 20 -12.57 -0.39 5.18
N LYS A 21 -12.26 -0.65 6.46
CA LYS A 21 -13.02 -0.12 7.60
C LYS A 21 -13.01 1.41 7.65
N TYR A 22 -11.89 2.02 7.31
CA TYR A 22 -11.78 3.47 7.28
C TYR A 22 -12.64 4.08 6.17
N VAL A 23 -12.60 3.51 4.96
CA VAL A 23 -13.39 3.99 3.81
C VAL A 23 -14.89 3.73 4.02
N GLU A 24 -15.29 2.62 4.63
CA GLU A 24 -16.67 2.38 5.05
C GLU A 24 -17.19 3.50 5.96
N ALA A 25 -16.37 3.97 6.89
CA ALA A 25 -16.73 5.05 7.81
C ALA A 25 -16.65 6.46 7.19
N ARG A 26 -15.85 6.65 6.12
CA ARG A 26 -15.61 7.94 5.44
C ARG A 26 -15.48 7.76 3.92
N PRO A 27 -16.58 7.51 3.21
CA PRO A 27 -16.57 7.12 1.79
C PRO A 27 -16.10 8.22 0.84
N ASP A 28 -16.12 9.49 1.26
CA ASP A 28 -15.71 10.67 0.49
C ASP A 28 -14.21 11.00 0.64
N THR A 29 -13.49 10.31 1.52
CA THR A 29 -12.09 10.62 1.80
C THR A 29 -11.16 10.07 0.72
N LYS A 30 -10.20 10.89 0.28
CA LYS A 30 -9.06 10.45 -0.55
C LYS A 30 -7.87 10.05 0.33
N LEU A 31 -7.23 8.94 -0.03
CA LEU A 31 -6.14 8.32 0.72
C LEU A 31 -4.83 8.31 -0.09
N ILE A 32 -3.74 8.70 0.58
CA ILE A 32 -2.36 8.46 0.14
C ILE A 32 -1.70 7.59 1.20
N LEU A 33 -1.14 6.45 0.78
CA LEU A 33 -0.42 5.54 1.66
C LEU A 33 1.04 5.97 1.76
N VAL A 34 1.59 6.07 2.97
CA VAL A 34 3.01 6.36 3.17
C VAL A 34 3.65 5.22 3.93
N GLY A 35 4.60 4.53 3.30
CA GLY A 35 5.35 3.42 3.90
C GLY A 35 6.82 3.79 4.11
N PHE A 36 7.30 3.65 5.34
CA PHE A 36 8.71 3.89 5.70
C PHE A 36 9.41 2.56 6.02
N SER A 37 10.64 2.36 5.52
CA SER A 37 11.42 1.14 5.74
C SER A 37 10.59 -0.12 5.37
N MET A 38 10.35 -1.03 6.32
CA MET A 38 9.50 -2.21 6.10
C MET A 38 8.08 -1.86 5.64
N GLY A 39 7.52 -0.74 6.09
CA GLY A 39 6.19 -0.27 5.67
C GLY A 39 6.10 0.02 4.17
N GLY A 40 7.20 0.40 3.53
CA GLY A 40 7.23 0.63 2.09
C GLY A 40 7.10 -0.67 1.28
N ASN A 41 7.74 -1.76 1.73
CA ASN A 41 7.51 -3.10 1.17
C ASN A 41 6.04 -3.51 1.26
N ILE A 42 5.41 -3.28 2.41
CA ILE A 42 4.00 -3.64 2.66
C ILE A 42 3.08 -2.87 1.73
N VAL A 43 3.26 -1.56 1.61
CA VAL A 43 2.43 -0.71 0.75
C VAL A 43 2.60 -1.08 -0.72
N CYS A 44 3.83 -1.32 -1.19
CA CYS A 44 4.07 -1.75 -2.57
C CYS A 44 3.50 -3.15 -2.85
N LYS A 45 3.68 -4.10 -1.93
CA LYS A 45 3.05 -5.42 -2.03
C LYS A 45 1.53 -5.29 -2.10
N TYR A 46 0.92 -4.53 -1.18
CA TYR A 46 -0.52 -4.33 -1.14
C TYR A 46 -1.08 -3.77 -2.45
N LEU A 47 -0.40 -2.78 -3.04
CA LEU A 47 -0.81 -2.19 -4.32
C LEU A 47 -0.54 -3.11 -5.52
N GLY A 48 0.48 -3.95 -5.47
CA GLY A 48 0.87 -4.86 -6.56
C GLY A 48 0.21 -6.25 -6.53
N GLU A 49 -0.40 -6.66 -5.41
CA GLU A 49 -1.00 -8.00 -5.29
C GLU A 49 -2.09 -8.28 -6.36
N PRO A 50 -1.98 -9.37 -7.13
CA PRO A 50 -2.99 -9.71 -8.12
C PRO A 50 -4.30 -10.12 -7.43
N ASN A 51 -5.43 -9.90 -8.11
CA ASN A 51 -6.76 -10.32 -7.66
C ASN A 51 -7.26 -9.74 -6.31
N ARG A 52 -6.61 -8.71 -5.76
CA ARG A 52 -7.11 -7.97 -4.60
C ARG A 52 -7.98 -6.79 -5.02
N THR A 53 -9.25 -6.80 -4.60
CA THR A 53 -10.13 -5.62 -4.68
C THR A 53 -9.67 -4.60 -3.65
N ARG A 54 -9.40 -3.37 -4.07
CA ARG A 54 -8.93 -2.27 -3.21
C ARG A 54 -9.96 -1.14 -3.18
N PRO A 55 -10.05 -0.38 -2.07
CA PRO A 55 -10.87 0.82 -2.05
C PRO A 55 -10.45 1.81 -3.15
N GLY A 56 -11.41 2.28 -3.96
CA GLY A 56 -11.16 3.25 -5.05
C GLY A 56 -10.70 4.63 -4.56
N ASN A 57 -10.78 4.86 -3.25
CA ASN A 57 -10.34 6.06 -2.54
C ASN A 57 -8.81 6.20 -2.47
N ILE A 58 -8.07 5.12 -2.74
CA ILE A 58 -6.60 5.12 -2.70
C ILE A 58 -6.07 5.74 -3.99
N MET A 59 -5.44 6.91 -3.86
CA MET A 59 -4.91 7.67 -4.99
C MET A 59 -3.50 7.22 -5.37
N GLY A 60 -2.80 6.54 -4.46
CA GLY A 60 -1.44 6.06 -4.67
C GLY A 60 -0.68 5.86 -3.35
N ALA A 61 0.63 5.66 -3.48
CA ALA A 61 1.53 5.45 -2.36
C ALA A 61 2.86 6.18 -2.52
N ILE A 62 3.48 6.50 -1.38
CA ILE A 62 4.84 6.99 -1.25
C ILE A 62 5.63 5.96 -0.43
N SER A 63 6.77 5.56 -0.96
CA SER A 63 7.68 4.62 -0.31
C SER A 63 9.00 5.32 0.01
N ILE A 64 9.33 5.43 1.30
CA ILE A 64 10.56 6.10 1.81
C ILE A 64 11.54 5.10 2.46
N CYS A 65 12.84 5.20 2.13
CA CYS A 65 13.91 4.33 2.64
C CYS A 65 13.73 2.84 2.28
N GLN A 66 13.57 2.55 0.98
CA GLN A 66 13.29 1.20 0.51
C GLN A 66 14.56 0.37 0.39
N GLY A 67 14.49 -0.86 0.90
CA GLY A 67 15.51 -1.89 0.65
C GLY A 67 15.33 -2.64 -0.67
N TYR A 68 14.20 -2.43 -1.38
CA TYR A 68 13.92 -3.04 -2.68
C TYR A 68 14.27 -2.10 -3.83
N ASP A 69 14.68 -2.69 -4.96
CA ASP A 69 14.93 -1.99 -6.21
C ASP A 69 13.71 -2.13 -7.15
N ALA A 70 12.90 -1.07 -7.23
CA ALA A 70 11.68 -1.07 -8.05
C ALA A 70 11.99 -1.19 -9.55
N VAL A 71 13.11 -0.63 -10.01
CA VAL A 71 13.48 -0.61 -11.44
C VAL A 71 13.84 -2.03 -11.90
N LYS A 72 14.63 -2.76 -11.11
CA LYS A 72 14.98 -4.15 -11.42
C LYS A 72 13.76 -5.08 -11.41
N LYS A 73 12.82 -4.88 -10.48
CA LYS A 73 11.62 -5.72 -10.35
C LYS A 73 10.65 -5.55 -11.52
N VAL A 74 10.45 -4.32 -12.02
CA VAL A 74 9.54 -4.03 -13.15
C VAL A 74 10.02 -4.69 -14.46
N GLN A 75 11.33 -4.91 -14.61
CA GLN A 75 11.90 -5.46 -15.86
C GLN A 75 11.76 -6.99 -15.98
N THR A 76 11.47 -7.69 -14.87
CA THR A 76 11.34 -9.17 -14.86
C THR A 76 9.92 -9.65 -15.23
N GLU A 77 8.90 -8.78 -15.22
CA GLU A 77 7.51 -9.14 -15.56
C GLU A 77 7.14 -8.95 -17.05
N VAL A 78 8.12 -8.66 -17.93
CA VAL A 78 7.90 -8.44 -19.38
C VAL A 78 8.50 -9.57 -20.24
N LEU A 79 8.58 -10.79 -19.72
CA LEU A 79 8.99 -11.99 -20.47
C LEU A 79 7.91 -13.07 -20.40
#